data_AF-A0A1C6CHI3-F1
#
_entry.id   AF-A0A1C6CHI3-F1
#
_cell.length_a   1.000
_cell.length_b   1.000
_cell.length_c   1.000
_cell.angle_alpha   90.00
_cell.angle_beta   90.00
_cell.angle_gamma   90.00
#
_symmetry.space_group_name_H-M   'P 1'
#
loop_
_entity.id
_entity.type
_entity.pdbx_description
1 polymer ?
#
loop_
_entity_poly.entity_id
_entity_poly.type
_entity_poly.pdbx_seq_one_letter_code
_entity_poly.pdbx_strand_id
1 'polypeptide(L)'
;MVKNIKKIYPRYFEEFKCIGGKCEDSCCIGWNIDIDKITFKKYFKVKDPEMKRMFQKNVQNNERCSSEDIDYGIVKLKKDKRCPFLDEENYCVIHSNLGEDYLSNVCTCFPRVTNKIDDTYEMSLDVACPEAARLILLNKEGIKFVSKEESIGKHIISAQIDSKIKEVQNSPLRYFREIRDFCIDIIQNRDFKLNERLYILGDFINKLEDKFNSNLGDIAKFISTYDIKRAAKEYSSDDINSLLGNDNMNYIIQMNFFIKMLKILKVDKEVESITFKKYTKEILDGYKIESDKSINENALLYIKAFDEYEEIIENEYNYIFENYLVNFIYNNMFPFNEVLTPFDSYIMLLMRVAFIKFYLVGLYLNGEDNNKEKIVGFIQVFSKTIEHHKVFLIDALAYIKRNEFNNMEFAKNLL
;
A
#
# COMPACT_ATOMS: atom_id res chain seq x y z
N MET A 1 -7.02 -5.81 -35.49
CA MET A 1 -8.15 -6.12 -34.61
C MET A 1 -7.67 -5.89 -33.18
N VAL A 2 -8.40 -5.10 -32.40
CA VAL A 2 -8.07 -4.94 -30.97
C VAL A 2 -8.45 -6.25 -30.29
N LYS A 3 -7.49 -6.93 -29.66
CA LYS A 3 -7.72 -8.22 -29.02
C LYS A 3 -8.48 -7.97 -27.71
N ASN A 4 -9.68 -8.55 -27.58
CA ASN A 4 -10.37 -8.59 -26.30
C ASN A 4 -9.57 -9.48 -25.36
N ILE A 5 -9.35 -8.99 -24.14
CA ILE A 5 -8.63 -9.68 -23.09
C ILE A 5 -9.55 -9.83 -21.88
N LYS A 6 -9.32 -10.88 -21.09
CA LYS A 6 -10.03 -11.05 -19.82
C LYS A 6 -9.49 -10.06 -18.81
N LYS A 7 -10.36 -9.22 -18.26
CA LYS A 7 -10.07 -8.30 -17.17
C LYS A 7 -10.77 -8.75 -15.89
N ILE A 8 -10.11 -8.54 -14.75
CA ILE A 8 -10.72 -8.64 -13.43
C ILE A 8 -10.34 -7.37 -12.65
N TYR A 9 -11.31 -6.75 -12.02
CA TYR A 9 -11.08 -5.52 -11.25
C TYR A 9 -12.14 -5.30 -10.17
N PRO A 10 -11.82 -4.59 -9.09
CA PRO A 10 -12.80 -4.07 -8.13
C PRO A 10 -13.81 -3.13 -8.79
N ARG A 11 -15.08 -3.17 -8.37
CA ARG A 11 -16.14 -2.28 -8.92
C ARG A 11 -15.77 -0.80 -8.92
N TYR A 12 -15.09 -0.32 -7.86
CA TYR A 12 -14.67 1.07 -7.75
C TYR A 12 -13.78 1.54 -8.92
N PHE A 13 -13.12 0.60 -9.63
CA PHE A 13 -12.17 0.93 -10.69
C PHE A 13 -12.82 1.71 -11.84
N GLU A 14 -14.09 1.41 -12.15
CA GLU A 14 -14.85 2.11 -13.21
C GLU A 14 -15.35 3.49 -12.76
N GLU A 15 -15.44 3.72 -11.46
CA GLU A 15 -15.92 4.98 -10.89
C GLU A 15 -14.83 6.06 -10.91
N PHE A 16 -13.57 5.67 -10.97
CA PHE A 16 -12.44 6.58 -10.86
C PHE A 16 -12.33 7.56 -12.02
N LYS A 17 -12.30 8.85 -11.67
CA LYS A 17 -11.99 9.97 -12.55
C LYS A 17 -11.02 10.91 -11.85
N CYS A 18 -9.94 11.29 -12.53
CA CYS A 18 -9.01 12.27 -12.00
C CYS A 18 -9.75 13.60 -11.75
N ILE A 19 -9.61 14.14 -10.54
CA ILE A 19 -10.23 15.42 -10.14
C ILE A 19 -9.38 16.65 -10.54
N GLY A 20 -8.26 16.44 -11.24
CA GLY A 20 -7.44 17.48 -11.85
C GLY A 20 -6.97 18.53 -10.84
N GLY A 21 -7.19 19.80 -11.17
CA GLY A 21 -6.78 20.94 -10.35
C GLY A 21 -7.35 20.95 -8.92
N LYS A 22 -8.43 20.21 -8.65
CA LYS A 22 -9.01 20.06 -7.30
C LYS A 22 -8.29 19.05 -6.41
N CYS A 23 -7.28 18.34 -6.93
CA CYS A 23 -6.55 17.33 -6.19
C CYS A 23 -5.69 18.00 -5.09
N GLU A 24 -5.96 17.66 -3.83
CA GLU A 24 -5.26 18.24 -2.68
C GLU A 24 -3.80 17.76 -2.55
N ASP A 25 -3.47 16.61 -3.15
CA ASP A 25 -2.13 16.01 -3.12
C ASP A 25 -1.75 15.44 -4.50
N SER A 26 -1.44 16.34 -5.42
CA SER A 26 -1.22 16.04 -6.84
C SER A 26 -0.09 15.03 -7.08
N CYS A 27 -0.33 14.06 -7.96
CA CYS A 27 0.67 13.15 -8.52
C CYS A 27 1.73 13.84 -9.39
N CYS A 28 1.55 15.12 -9.70
CA CYS A 28 2.51 15.92 -10.44
C CYS A 28 3.47 16.71 -9.53
N ILE A 29 3.49 16.40 -8.23
CA ILE A 29 4.33 17.06 -7.21
C ILE A 29 4.96 16.00 -6.32
N GLY A 30 6.28 16.13 -6.06
CA GLY A 30 6.97 15.38 -5.02
C GLY A 30 7.74 14.14 -5.47
N TRP A 31 7.58 13.67 -6.71
CA TRP A 31 8.36 12.55 -7.26
C TRP A 31 8.79 12.79 -8.70
N ASN A 32 9.72 11.96 -9.19
CA ASN A 32 10.17 11.97 -10.57
C ASN A 32 9.05 11.53 -11.52
N ILE A 33 8.99 12.17 -12.70
CA ILE A 33 7.99 11.86 -13.72
C ILE A 33 8.71 11.34 -14.97
N ASP A 34 8.59 10.03 -15.17
CA ASP A 34 9.20 9.32 -16.28
C ASP A 34 8.34 9.37 -17.56
N ILE A 35 9.01 9.30 -18.69
CA ILE A 35 8.44 9.43 -20.03
C ILE A 35 8.92 8.25 -20.89
N ASP A 36 7.96 7.48 -21.38
CA ASP A 36 8.22 6.38 -22.31
C ASP A 36 8.76 6.90 -23.65
N LYS A 37 9.53 6.07 -24.36
CA LYS A 37 10.22 6.42 -25.61
C LYS A 37 9.28 6.90 -26.70
N ILE A 38 8.06 6.36 -26.76
CA ILE A 38 7.06 6.71 -27.77
C ILE A 38 6.56 8.13 -27.50
N THR A 39 6.10 8.42 -26.28
CA THR A 39 5.67 9.76 -25.88
C THR A 39 6.81 10.77 -25.95
N PHE A 40 8.02 10.39 -25.53
CA PHE A 40 9.21 11.24 -25.65
C PHE A 40 9.43 11.70 -27.09
N LYS A 41 9.45 10.76 -28.05
CA LYS A 41 9.58 11.09 -29.48
C LYS A 41 8.39 11.91 -30.00
N LYS A 42 7.19 11.68 -29.47
CA LYS A 42 5.97 12.43 -29.83
C LYS A 42 6.10 13.90 -29.44
N TYR A 43 6.70 14.21 -28.29
CA TYR A 43 6.97 15.58 -27.87
C TYR A 43 7.88 16.36 -28.84
N PHE A 44 8.91 15.73 -29.40
CA PHE A 44 9.78 16.40 -30.41
C PHE A 44 9.07 16.71 -31.73
N LYS A 45 7.99 15.99 -32.03
CA LYS A 45 7.22 16.13 -33.26
C LYS A 45 5.96 17.00 -33.09
N VAL A 46 5.73 17.55 -31.89
CA VAL A 46 4.57 18.41 -31.65
C VAL A 46 4.64 19.65 -32.55
N LYS A 47 3.50 20.00 -33.15
CA LYS A 47 3.39 21.16 -34.05
C LYS A 47 3.15 22.47 -33.31
N ASP A 48 2.50 22.39 -32.15
CA ASP A 48 2.24 23.55 -31.29
C ASP A 48 3.58 24.17 -30.84
N PRO A 49 3.86 25.45 -31.21
CA PRO A 49 5.16 26.07 -30.93
C PRO A 49 5.44 26.26 -29.43
N GLU A 50 4.40 26.55 -28.64
CA GLU A 50 4.55 26.78 -27.19
C GLU A 50 4.85 25.46 -26.47
N MET A 51 4.07 24.42 -26.77
CA MET A 51 4.29 23.07 -26.23
C MET A 51 5.66 22.53 -26.65
N LYS A 52 6.07 22.75 -27.91
CA LYS A 52 7.40 22.36 -28.38
C LYS A 52 8.50 23.00 -27.53
N ARG A 53 8.38 24.31 -27.26
CA ARG A 53 9.32 25.05 -26.41
C ARG A 53 9.31 24.53 -24.97
N MET A 54 8.13 24.21 -24.42
CA MET A 54 8.01 23.64 -23.08
C MET A 54 8.69 22.27 -22.99
N PHE A 55 8.46 21.37 -23.95
CA PHE A 55 9.10 20.05 -23.96
C PHE A 55 10.62 20.16 -24.07
N GLN A 56 11.14 20.97 -25.00
CA GLN A 56 12.59 21.16 -25.16
C GLN A 56 13.26 21.71 -23.89
N LYS A 57 12.57 22.59 -23.16
CA LYS A 57 13.09 23.16 -21.91
C LYS A 57 13.04 22.15 -20.76
N ASN A 58 11.95 21.39 -20.65
CA ASN A 58 11.57 20.69 -19.43
C ASN A 58 11.66 19.16 -19.52
N VAL A 59 12.03 18.58 -20.66
CA VAL A 59 12.20 17.14 -20.83
C VAL A 59 13.64 16.83 -21.24
N GLN A 60 14.22 15.79 -20.65
CA GLN A 60 15.56 15.30 -21.00
C GLN A 60 15.60 13.79 -21.09
N ASN A 61 16.62 13.25 -21.74
CA ASN A 61 16.90 11.81 -21.69
C ASN A 61 17.20 11.39 -20.24
N ASN A 62 16.80 10.19 -19.87
CA ASN A 62 17.21 9.57 -18.62
C ASN A 62 18.49 8.77 -18.85
N GLU A 63 19.62 9.22 -18.31
CA GLU A 63 20.92 8.53 -18.43
C GLU A 63 20.94 7.17 -17.73
N ARG A 64 19.98 6.92 -16.84
CA ARG A 64 19.82 5.67 -16.08
C ARG A 64 18.61 4.85 -16.56
N CYS A 65 18.18 5.06 -17.81
CA CYS A 65 17.05 4.34 -18.41
C CYS A 65 17.21 2.83 -18.22
N SER A 66 16.20 2.22 -17.63
CA SER A 66 16.12 0.78 -17.37
C SER A 66 15.10 0.09 -18.28
N SER A 67 14.09 0.82 -18.74
CA SER A 67 13.02 0.35 -19.63
C SER A 67 12.57 1.47 -20.56
N GLU A 68 12.81 1.29 -21.86
CA GLU A 68 12.39 2.29 -22.86
C GLU A 68 10.88 2.55 -22.87
N ASP A 69 10.08 1.59 -22.40
CA ASP A 69 8.63 1.71 -22.32
C ASP A 69 8.15 2.48 -21.08
N ILE A 70 9.03 2.85 -20.17
CA ILE A 70 8.67 3.53 -18.92
C ILE A 70 9.52 4.79 -18.72
N ASP A 71 10.85 4.66 -18.71
CA ASP A 71 11.79 5.65 -18.17
C ASP A 71 12.84 6.15 -19.16
N TYR A 72 12.51 6.16 -20.46
CA TYR A 72 13.40 6.66 -21.52
C TYR A 72 13.79 8.14 -21.34
N GLY A 73 12.82 8.97 -20.97
CA GLY A 73 13.01 10.38 -20.65
C GLY A 73 12.47 10.72 -19.27
N ILE A 74 12.85 11.89 -18.77
CA ILE A 74 12.43 12.39 -17.47
C ILE A 74 12.08 13.87 -17.54
N VAL A 75 11.05 14.27 -16.78
CA VAL A 75 10.68 15.67 -16.62
C VAL A 75 11.64 16.37 -15.65
N LYS A 76 12.19 17.51 -16.06
CA LYS A 76 12.91 18.45 -15.20
C LYS A 76 11.91 19.20 -14.31
N LEU A 77 11.75 18.74 -13.07
CA LEU A 77 10.88 19.38 -12.10
C LEU A 77 11.41 20.75 -11.68
N LYS A 78 10.49 21.61 -11.21
CA LYS A 78 10.84 22.89 -10.55
C LYS A 78 11.48 22.62 -9.17
N LYS A 79 11.98 23.68 -8.52
CA LYS A 79 12.71 23.61 -7.23
C LYS A 79 11.90 22.93 -6.12
N ASP A 80 10.59 23.11 -6.13
CA ASP A 80 9.59 22.53 -5.23
C ASP A 80 9.11 21.13 -5.67
N LYS A 81 9.85 20.45 -6.57
CA LYS A 81 9.47 19.17 -7.18
C LYS A 81 8.13 19.21 -7.92
N ARG A 82 7.68 20.40 -8.31
CA ARG A 82 6.44 20.59 -9.06
C ARG A 82 6.67 20.40 -10.56
N CYS A 83 5.78 19.64 -11.21
CA CYS A 83 5.80 19.47 -12.65
C CYS A 83 5.65 20.83 -13.37
N PRO A 84 6.53 21.15 -14.34
CA PRO A 84 6.47 22.41 -15.08
C PRO A 84 5.31 22.47 -16.08
N PHE A 85 4.61 21.36 -16.30
CA PHE A 85 3.42 21.26 -17.15
C PHE A 85 2.10 21.43 -16.39
N LEU A 86 2.15 21.74 -15.10
CA LEU A 86 0.96 22.16 -14.37
C LEU A 86 0.80 23.69 -14.46
N ASP A 87 -0.39 24.16 -14.83
CA ASP A 87 -0.77 25.58 -14.81
C ASP A 87 -1.00 26.11 -13.37
N GLU A 88 -1.44 27.35 -13.23
CA GLU A 88 -1.67 27.99 -11.92
C GLU A 88 -2.85 27.36 -11.15
N GLU A 89 -3.79 26.72 -11.85
CA GLU A 89 -4.94 26.01 -11.28
C GLU A 89 -4.67 24.51 -11.07
N ASN A 90 -3.41 24.06 -11.25
CA ASN A 90 -2.98 22.66 -11.15
C ASN A 90 -3.60 21.70 -12.19
N TYR A 91 -4.01 22.20 -13.36
CA TYR A 91 -4.30 21.34 -14.50
C TYR A 91 -3.04 21.08 -15.34
N CYS A 92 -2.98 19.89 -15.93
CA CYS A 92 -1.88 19.49 -16.81
C CYS A 92 -2.08 20.11 -18.20
N VAL A 93 -1.23 21.05 -18.59
CA VAL A 93 -1.32 21.72 -19.89
C VAL A 93 -1.06 20.78 -21.07
N ILE A 94 -0.35 19.65 -20.86
CA ILE A 94 -0.23 18.60 -21.89
C ILE A 94 -1.60 18.01 -22.19
N HIS A 95 -2.35 17.64 -21.15
CA HIS A 95 -3.68 17.09 -21.31
C HIS A 95 -4.65 18.14 -21.86
N SER A 96 -4.68 19.35 -21.29
CA SER A 96 -5.61 20.41 -21.69
C SER A 96 -5.41 20.86 -23.14
N ASN A 97 -4.15 20.95 -23.62
CA ASN A 97 -3.86 21.49 -24.95
C ASN A 97 -3.71 20.42 -26.04
N LEU A 98 -3.21 19.24 -25.69
CA LEU A 98 -2.86 18.19 -26.66
C LEU A 98 -3.69 16.89 -26.51
N GLY A 99 -4.40 16.74 -25.39
CA GLY A 99 -5.23 15.58 -25.09
C GLY A 99 -4.50 14.43 -24.38
N GLU A 100 -5.27 13.45 -23.91
CA GLU A 100 -4.81 12.28 -23.15
C GLU A 100 -3.73 11.46 -23.88
N ASP A 101 -3.83 11.34 -25.21
CA ASP A 101 -2.86 10.58 -26.02
C ASP A 101 -1.42 11.15 -25.96
N TYR A 102 -1.23 12.36 -25.45
CA TYR A 102 0.09 12.96 -25.26
C TYR A 102 0.68 12.70 -23.88
N LEU A 103 -0.06 12.09 -22.95
CA LEU A 103 0.50 11.71 -21.65
C LEU A 103 1.51 10.55 -21.78
N SER A 104 2.50 10.52 -20.88
CA SER A 104 3.40 9.37 -20.77
C SER A 104 2.67 8.16 -20.19
N ASN A 105 3.26 6.97 -20.32
CA ASN A 105 2.75 5.75 -19.69
C ASN A 105 2.54 5.98 -18.18
N VAL A 106 3.50 6.56 -17.48
CA VAL A 106 3.38 6.88 -16.05
C VAL A 106 2.21 7.82 -15.75
N CYS A 107 2.09 8.94 -16.47
CA CYS A 107 1.01 9.91 -16.24
C CYS A 107 -0.39 9.38 -16.61
N THR A 108 -0.47 8.45 -17.57
CA THR A 108 -1.74 7.83 -17.98
C THR A 108 -2.17 6.75 -17.01
N CYS A 109 -1.20 5.99 -16.50
CA CYS A 109 -1.47 4.83 -15.66
C CYS A 109 -1.81 5.26 -14.24
N PHE A 110 -1.04 6.13 -13.58
CA PHE A 110 -1.30 6.46 -12.18
C PHE A 110 -2.70 7.07 -11.97
N PRO A 111 -3.49 6.63 -10.97
CA PRO A 111 -3.19 5.63 -9.92
C PRO A 111 -3.61 4.19 -10.27
N ARG A 112 -3.95 3.90 -11.52
CA ARG A 112 -4.28 2.54 -11.98
C ARG A 112 -3.06 1.66 -11.94
N VAL A 113 -3.22 0.51 -11.32
CA VAL A 113 -2.24 -0.59 -11.33
C VAL A 113 -2.79 -1.71 -12.19
N THR A 114 -1.93 -2.28 -13.04
CA THR A 114 -2.29 -3.41 -13.90
C THR A 114 -1.29 -4.54 -13.68
N ASN A 115 -1.77 -5.63 -13.11
CA ASN A 115 -1.03 -6.88 -13.00
C ASN A 115 -1.50 -7.85 -14.08
N LYS A 116 -0.64 -8.78 -14.48
CA LYS A 116 -0.98 -9.82 -15.44
C LYS A 116 -0.75 -11.19 -14.84
N ILE A 117 -1.82 -11.91 -14.59
CA ILE A 117 -1.77 -13.28 -14.10
C ILE A 117 -2.26 -14.18 -15.22
N ASP A 118 -1.38 -15.01 -15.76
CA ASP A 118 -1.60 -15.82 -16.95
C ASP A 118 -2.11 -14.95 -18.13
N ASP A 119 -3.29 -15.26 -18.65
CA ASP A 119 -3.97 -14.51 -19.72
C ASP A 119 -4.95 -13.44 -19.18
N THR A 120 -4.99 -13.24 -17.86
CA THR A 120 -5.92 -12.30 -17.19
C THR A 120 -5.20 -11.03 -16.76
N TYR A 121 -5.81 -9.89 -17.09
CA TYR A 121 -5.35 -8.58 -16.65
C TYR A 121 -6.13 -8.17 -15.41
N GLU A 122 -5.42 -7.96 -14.33
CA GLU A 122 -5.98 -7.59 -13.04
C GLU A 122 -5.71 -6.10 -12.80
N MET A 123 -6.78 -5.31 -12.72
CA MET A 123 -6.68 -3.85 -12.60
C MET A 123 -7.24 -3.36 -11.26
N SER A 124 -6.55 -2.41 -10.64
CA SER A 124 -6.93 -1.79 -9.36
C SER A 124 -6.47 -0.33 -9.32
N LEU A 125 -6.68 0.33 -8.18
CA LEU A 125 -6.19 1.69 -7.94
C LEU A 125 -5.26 1.72 -6.72
N ASP A 126 -4.26 2.59 -6.81
CA ASP A 126 -3.31 2.88 -5.74
C ASP A 126 -3.88 3.92 -4.76
N VAL A 127 -3.76 3.63 -3.46
CA VAL A 127 -4.27 4.46 -2.36
C VAL A 127 -3.49 5.77 -2.24
N ALA A 128 -2.30 5.87 -2.84
CA ALA A 128 -1.52 7.11 -2.89
C ALA A 128 -2.22 8.26 -3.65
N CYS A 129 -3.29 8.01 -4.40
CA CYS A 129 -4.15 9.07 -4.96
C CYS A 129 -5.33 9.39 -4.03
N PRO A 130 -5.57 10.67 -3.67
CA PRO A 130 -6.68 11.03 -2.78
C PRO A 130 -8.05 10.58 -3.26
N GLU A 131 -8.33 10.68 -4.56
CA GLU A 131 -9.63 10.25 -5.10
C GLU A 131 -9.76 8.72 -5.12
N ALA A 132 -8.69 8.00 -5.45
CA ALA A 132 -8.69 6.55 -5.36
C ALA A 132 -8.87 6.09 -3.90
N ALA A 133 -8.18 6.72 -2.95
CA ALA A 133 -8.31 6.41 -1.53
C ALA A 133 -9.76 6.54 -1.05
N ARG A 134 -10.48 7.60 -1.45
CA ARG A 134 -11.91 7.76 -1.11
C ARG A 134 -12.75 6.62 -1.68
N LEU A 135 -12.59 6.30 -2.97
CA LEU A 135 -13.36 5.24 -3.64
C LEU A 135 -13.09 3.86 -3.04
N ILE A 136 -11.84 3.57 -2.70
CA ILE A 136 -11.42 2.28 -2.13
C ILE A 136 -11.90 2.18 -0.68
N LEU A 137 -11.52 3.16 0.16
CA LEU A 137 -11.58 3.03 1.61
C LEU A 137 -12.96 3.34 2.18
N LEU A 138 -13.73 4.25 1.57
CA LEU A 138 -15.04 4.66 2.09
C LEU A 138 -16.18 3.71 1.71
N ASN A 139 -15.91 2.62 1.00
CA ASN A 139 -16.92 1.65 0.60
C ASN A 139 -17.26 0.67 1.74
N LYS A 140 -18.35 0.94 2.48
CA LYS A 140 -18.83 0.10 3.60
C LYS A 140 -19.18 -1.34 3.20
N GLU A 141 -19.55 -1.57 1.95
CA GLU A 141 -19.95 -2.89 1.43
C GLU A 141 -18.77 -3.81 1.11
N GLY A 142 -17.54 -3.32 1.29
CA GLY A 142 -16.32 -4.05 0.96
C GLY A 142 -16.01 -4.08 -0.53
N ILE A 143 -14.79 -4.48 -0.87
CA ILE A 143 -14.33 -4.63 -2.25
C ILE A 143 -14.97 -5.86 -2.90
N LYS A 144 -15.61 -5.67 -4.06
CA LYS A 144 -16.19 -6.74 -4.88
C LYS A 144 -15.56 -6.72 -6.27
N PHE A 145 -15.12 -7.88 -6.73
CA PHE A 145 -14.47 -8.04 -8.04
C PHE A 145 -15.50 -8.37 -9.13
N VAL A 146 -15.24 -7.87 -10.33
CA VAL A 146 -16.02 -8.17 -11.55
C VAL A 146 -15.06 -8.60 -12.66
N SER A 147 -15.56 -9.38 -13.62
CA SER A 147 -14.80 -9.78 -14.80
C SER A 147 -15.51 -9.37 -16.09
N LYS A 148 -14.74 -8.86 -17.05
CA LYS A 148 -15.21 -8.48 -18.39
C LYS A 148 -14.19 -8.87 -19.45
N GLU A 149 -14.65 -9.07 -20.68
CA GLU A 149 -13.79 -9.22 -21.86
C GLU A 149 -13.85 -7.96 -22.71
N GLU A 150 -12.74 -7.23 -22.78
CA GLU A 150 -12.68 -5.95 -23.50
C GLU A 150 -11.24 -5.58 -23.84
N SER A 151 -11.09 -4.58 -24.71
CA SER A 151 -9.78 -4.02 -25.05
C SER A 151 -9.18 -3.25 -23.87
N ILE A 152 -7.86 -3.32 -23.69
CA ILE A 152 -7.14 -2.46 -22.77
C ILE A 152 -6.46 -1.31 -23.52
N GLY A 153 -6.56 -0.10 -22.96
CA GLY A 153 -5.85 1.07 -23.46
C GLY A 153 -4.36 1.05 -23.12
N LYS A 154 -3.74 2.23 -23.12
CA LYS A 154 -2.35 2.43 -22.67
C LYS A 154 -2.23 1.99 -21.20
N HIS A 155 -1.30 1.09 -20.91
CA HIS A 155 -1.10 0.53 -19.57
C HIS A 155 0.37 0.16 -19.38
N ILE A 156 0.79 0.07 -18.11
CA ILE A 156 2.07 -0.51 -17.69
C ILE A 156 1.73 -1.79 -16.93
N ILE A 157 2.44 -2.89 -17.22
CA ILE A 157 2.36 -4.10 -16.41
C ILE A 157 3.24 -3.90 -15.19
N SER A 158 2.63 -3.78 -14.02
CA SER A 158 3.35 -3.60 -12.74
C SER A 158 4.00 -4.90 -12.27
N ALA A 159 3.26 -6.01 -12.36
CA ALA A 159 3.77 -7.35 -12.08
C ALA A 159 3.12 -8.38 -13.01
N GLN A 160 3.84 -9.48 -13.25
CA GLN A 160 3.35 -10.58 -14.07
C GLN A 160 3.71 -11.94 -13.47
N ILE A 161 2.74 -12.85 -13.49
CA ILE A 161 2.92 -14.28 -13.21
C ILE A 161 2.36 -15.05 -14.40
N ASP A 162 3.11 -16.04 -14.88
CA ASP A 162 2.62 -17.02 -15.85
C ASP A 162 2.78 -18.43 -15.27
N SER A 163 1.69 -18.99 -14.77
CA SER A 163 1.67 -20.31 -14.13
C SER A 163 1.99 -21.47 -15.10
N LYS A 164 1.98 -21.21 -16.41
CA LYS A 164 2.22 -22.23 -17.44
C LYS A 164 3.71 -22.43 -17.72
N ILE A 165 4.55 -21.50 -17.30
CA ILE A 165 6.01 -21.57 -17.46
C ILE A 165 6.59 -22.63 -16.51
N LYS A 166 7.54 -23.44 -16.99
CA LYS A 166 8.07 -24.62 -16.27
C LYS A 166 8.70 -24.26 -14.92
N GLU A 167 9.39 -23.13 -14.86
CA GLU A 167 10.02 -22.58 -13.67
C GLU A 167 8.96 -22.26 -12.60
N VAL A 168 7.79 -21.75 -13.01
CA VAL A 168 6.68 -21.43 -12.11
C VAL A 168 5.96 -22.69 -11.65
N GLN A 169 5.79 -23.69 -12.52
CA GLN A 169 5.10 -24.95 -12.20
C GLN A 169 5.72 -25.72 -11.03
N ASN A 170 7.03 -25.56 -10.82
CA ASN A 170 7.78 -26.17 -9.73
C ASN A 170 8.01 -25.22 -8.54
N SER A 171 7.23 -24.14 -8.44
CA SER A 171 7.32 -23.15 -7.37
C SER A 171 5.96 -22.86 -6.74
N PRO A 172 5.93 -22.29 -5.53
CA PRO A 172 4.69 -21.84 -4.88
C PRO A 172 3.80 -20.91 -5.74
N LEU A 173 4.41 -20.14 -6.64
CA LEU A 173 3.72 -19.20 -7.53
C LEU A 173 2.70 -19.87 -8.46
N ARG A 174 2.80 -21.18 -8.68
CA ARG A 174 1.76 -21.95 -9.39
C ARG A 174 0.39 -21.82 -8.73
N TYR A 175 0.34 -21.71 -7.40
CA TYR A 175 -0.90 -21.60 -6.61
C TYR A 175 -1.21 -20.16 -6.21
N PHE A 176 -0.63 -19.18 -6.91
CA PHE A 176 -0.74 -17.77 -6.56
C PHE A 176 -2.18 -17.31 -6.38
N ARG A 177 -3.08 -17.68 -7.30
CA ARG A 177 -4.49 -17.26 -7.23
C ARG A 177 -5.17 -17.86 -6.02
N GLU A 178 -5.05 -19.17 -5.83
CA GLU A 178 -5.68 -19.90 -4.73
C GLU A 178 -5.22 -19.38 -3.37
N ILE A 179 -3.93 -19.08 -3.23
CA ILE A 179 -3.37 -18.51 -2.00
C ILE A 179 -3.92 -17.09 -1.78
N ARG A 180 -3.82 -16.22 -2.79
CA ARG A 180 -4.22 -14.82 -2.66
C ARG A 180 -5.72 -14.67 -2.43
N ASP A 181 -6.54 -15.42 -3.16
CA ASP A 181 -7.99 -15.39 -3.04
C ASP A 181 -8.40 -15.83 -1.63
N PHE A 182 -7.74 -16.86 -1.08
CA PHE A 182 -7.97 -17.25 0.32
C PHE A 182 -7.51 -16.20 1.34
N CYS A 183 -6.41 -15.48 1.09
CA CYS A 183 -6.02 -14.34 1.91
C CYS A 183 -7.07 -13.22 1.90
N ILE A 184 -7.67 -12.94 0.73
CA ILE A 184 -8.77 -11.97 0.60
C ILE A 184 -10.00 -12.47 1.39
N ASP A 185 -10.36 -13.75 1.25
CA ASP A 185 -11.48 -14.36 1.97
C ASP A 185 -11.31 -14.25 3.49
N ILE A 186 -10.11 -14.49 4.02
CA ILE A 186 -9.80 -14.30 5.46
C ILE A 186 -10.07 -12.86 5.88
N ILE A 187 -9.54 -11.88 5.15
CA ILE A 187 -9.68 -10.46 5.50
C ILE A 187 -11.14 -9.98 5.36
N GLN A 188 -11.89 -10.49 4.39
CA GLN A 188 -13.31 -10.13 4.20
C GLN A 188 -14.26 -10.87 5.14
N ASN A 189 -13.78 -11.82 5.95
CA ASN A 189 -14.61 -12.59 6.85
C ASN A 189 -15.01 -11.80 8.11
N ARG A 190 -16.09 -11.03 8.00
CA ARG A 190 -16.65 -10.20 9.08
C ARG A 190 -17.29 -10.98 10.23
N ASP A 191 -17.27 -12.32 10.22
CA ASP A 191 -17.60 -13.14 11.40
C ASP A 191 -16.54 -13.00 12.50
N PHE A 192 -15.36 -12.45 12.17
CA PHE A 192 -14.24 -12.21 13.07
C PHE A 192 -13.86 -10.72 13.10
N LYS A 193 -13.35 -10.26 14.24
CA LYS A 193 -12.80 -8.89 14.41
C LYS A 193 -11.59 -8.68 13.50
N LEU A 194 -11.24 -7.42 13.23
CA LEU A 194 -10.12 -7.12 12.32
C LEU A 194 -8.79 -7.74 12.78
N ASN A 195 -8.45 -7.63 14.07
CA ASN A 195 -7.19 -8.16 14.60
C ASN A 195 -7.17 -9.70 14.58
N GLU A 196 -8.32 -10.36 14.79
CA GLU A 196 -8.47 -11.82 14.61
C GLU A 196 -8.21 -12.23 13.16
N ARG A 197 -8.78 -11.51 12.18
CA ARG A 197 -8.56 -11.77 10.76
C ARG A 197 -7.08 -11.63 10.36
N LEU A 198 -6.40 -10.61 10.87
CA LEU A 198 -4.97 -10.41 10.64
C LEU A 198 -4.12 -11.49 11.32
N TYR A 199 -4.52 -11.99 12.49
CA TYR A 199 -3.88 -13.14 13.12
C TYR A 199 -4.05 -14.40 12.29
N ILE A 200 -5.28 -14.72 11.88
CA ILE A 200 -5.61 -15.86 11.02
C ILE A 200 -4.79 -15.80 9.73
N LEU A 201 -4.68 -14.63 9.12
CA LEU A 201 -3.85 -14.44 7.92
C LEU A 201 -2.39 -14.81 8.19
N GLY A 202 -1.82 -14.36 9.31
CA GLY A 202 -0.46 -14.70 9.71
C GLY A 202 -0.26 -16.18 9.95
N ASP A 203 -1.17 -16.80 10.70
CA ASP A 203 -1.12 -18.24 11.00
C ASP A 203 -1.22 -19.08 9.72
N PHE A 204 -2.13 -18.71 8.82
CA PHE A 204 -2.25 -19.32 7.50
C PHE A 204 -0.94 -19.21 6.70
N ILE A 205 -0.36 -18.02 6.59
CA ILE A 205 0.89 -17.80 5.84
C ILE A 205 2.06 -18.55 6.48
N ASN A 206 2.18 -18.55 7.80
CA ASN A 206 3.22 -19.28 8.52
C ASN A 206 3.15 -20.79 8.24
N LYS A 207 1.95 -21.38 8.37
CA LYS A 207 1.72 -22.81 8.08
C LYS A 207 1.83 -23.14 6.60
N LEU A 208 1.54 -22.18 5.72
CA LEU A 208 1.70 -22.30 4.27
C LEU A 208 3.18 -22.39 3.88
N GLU A 209 4.04 -21.61 4.53
CA GLU A 209 5.49 -21.62 4.28
C GLU A 209 6.11 -23.00 4.58
N ASP A 210 5.65 -23.69 5.63
CA ASP A 210 6.02 -25.08 5.91
C ASP A 210 5.64 -26.04 4.76
N LYS A 211 4.56 -25.76 4.04
CA LYS A 211 4.14 -26.56 2.87
C LYS A 211 5.02 -26.34 1.66
N PHE A 212 5.54 -25.13 1.47
CA PHE A 212 6.48 -24.84 0.39
C PHE A 212 7.76 -25.66 0.50
N ASN A 213 8.22 -25.89 1.73
CA ASN A 213 9.44 -26.65 2.00
C ASN A 213 9.25 -28.17 1.97
N SER A 214 8.02 -28.66 2.11
CA SER A 214 7.73 -30.09 2.24
C SER A 214 7.12 -30.72 0.97
N ASN A 215 5.97 -30.23 0.51
CA ASN A 215 5.29 -30.77 -0.67
C ASN A 215 4.32 -29.75 -1.29
N LEU A 216 4.70 -29.18 -2.44
CA LEU A 216 3.87 -28.22 -3.18
C LEU A 216 2.53 -28.81 -3.63
N GLY A 217 2.41 -30.12 -3.82
CA GLY A 217 1.16 -30.77 -4.20
C GLY A 217 0.04 -30.65 -3.15
N ASP A 218 0.40 -30.41 -1.89
CA ASP A 218 -0.54 -30.36 -0.78
C ASP A 218 -1.15 -28.96 -0.57
N ILE A 219 -0.70 -27.92 -1.27
CA ILE A 219 -1.14 -26.54 -1.07
C ILE A 219 -2.65 -26.39 -1.25
N ALA A 220 -3.21 -26.91 -2.34
CA ALA A 220 -4.65 -26.81 -2.60
C ALA A 220 -5.47 -27.53 -1.51
N LYS A 221 -5.01 -28.70 -1.07
CA LYS A 221 -5.64 -29.45 0.03
C LYS A 221 -5.53 -28.68 1.35
N PHE A 222 -4.36 -28.12 1.64
CA PHE A 222 -4.12 -27.31 2.83
C PHE A 222 -5.08 -26.13 2.89
N ILE A 223 -5.21 -25.35 1.81
CA ILE A 223 -6.17 -24.23 1.72
C ILE A 223 -7.59 -24.72 2.01
N SER A 224 -8.05 -25.78 1.34
CA SER A 224 -9.43 -26.29 1.50
C SER A 224 -9.76 -26.85 2.89
N THR A 225 -8.74 -27.19 3.69
CA THR A 225 -8.88 -27.82 5.01
C THR A 225 -8.42 -26.91 6.15
N TYR A 226 -8.00 -25.68 5.85
CA TYR A 226 -7.52 -24.75 6.85
C TYR A 226 -8.66 -24.31 7.78
N ASP A 227 -8.47 -24.50 9.08
CA ASP A 227 -9.48 -24.24 10.11
C ASP A 227 -9.34 -22.81 10.66
N ILE A 228 -10.08 -21.88 10.07
CA ILE A 228 -10.13 -20.47 10.48
C ILE A 228 -10.61 -20.33 11.93
N LYS A 229 -11.62 -21.12 12.36
CA LYS A 229 -12.19 -21.03 13.71
C LYS A 229 -11.19 -21.47 14.76
N ARG A 230 -10.38 -22.51 14.47
CA ARG A 230 -9.29 -22.93 15.34
C ARG A 230 -8.24 -21.83 15.46
N ALA A 231 -7.80 -21.24 14.35
CA ALA A 231 -6.80 -20.16 14.37
C ALA A 231 -7.30 -18.93 15.16
N ALA A 232 -8.55 -18.50 14.96
CA ALA A 232 -9.16 -17.43 15.76
C ALA A 232 -9.19 -17.78 17.25
N LYS A 233 -9.56 -19.03 17.60
CA LYS A 233 -9.56 -19.48 18.99
C LYS A 233 -8.16 -19.48 19.61
N GLU A 234 -7.12 -19.84 18.85
CA GLU A 234 -5.72 -19.77 19.30
C GLU A 234 -5.29 -18.33 19.64
N TYR A 235 -5.79 -17.33 18.91
CA TYR A 235 -5.60 -15.92 19.26
C TYR A 235 -6.33 -15.54 20.56
N SER A 236 -7.62 -15.87 20.66
CA SER A 236 -8.42 -15.53 21.84
C SER A 236 -8.01 -16.32 23.09
N SER A 237 -7.46 -17.53 22.97
CA SER A 237 -7.09 -18.36 24.12
C SER A 237 -5.80 -17.92 24.83
N ASP A 238 -4.99 -17.09 24.15
CA ASP A 238 -3.82 -16.45 24.76
C ASP A 238 -4.20 -15.22 25.63
N ASP A 239 -5.49 -15.00 25.86
CA ASP A 239 -6.06 -14.15 26.94
C ASP A 239 -5.57 -14.51 28.35
N ILE A 240 -4.75 -15.55 28.52
CA ILE A 240 -3.99 -15.73 29.77
C ILE A 240 -3.12 -14.49 30.05
N ASN A 241 -2.65 -13.77 29.02
CA ASN A 241 -1.98 -12.48 29.19
C ASN A 241 -2.92 -11.36 29.67
N SER A 242 -4.20 -11.37 29.26
CA SER A 242 -5.21 -10.43 29.78
C SER A 242 -5.55 -10.72 31.24
N LEU A 243 -5.58 -11.99 31.62
CA LEU A 243 -5.74 -12.44 33.01
C LEU A 243 -4.54 -12.10 33.91
N LEU A 244 -3.35 -11.89 33.32
CA LEU A 244 -2.11 -11.51 34.01
C LEU A 244 -1.76 -10.02 33.90
N GLY A 245 -2.56 -9.21 33.18
CA GLY A 245 -2.33 -7.78 32.98
C GLY A 245 -1.19 -7.44 32.00
N ASN A 246 -0.77 -8.40 31.17
CA ASN A 246 0.35 -8.28 30.23
C ASN A 246 -0.01 -7.67 28.87
N ASP A 247 -1.29 -7.61 28.47
CA ASP A 247 -1.71 -7.02 27.19
C ASP A 247 -1.23 -5.56 27.04
N ASN A 248 -1.15 -4.87 28.17
CA ASN A 248 -0.64 -3.52 28.32
C ASN A 248 0.83 -3.36 27.86
N MET A 249 1.64 -4.42 27.89
CA MET A 249 3.03 -4.38 27.43
C MET A 249 3.14 -4.40 25.89
N ASN A 250 2.13 -4.91 25.18
CA ASN A 250 2.14 -4.98 23.71
C ASN A 250 2.20 -3.58 23.11
N TYR A 251 1.40 -2.64 23.59
CA TYR A 251 1.45 -1.25 23.12
C TYR A 251 2.79 -0.59 23.41
N ILE A 252 3.47 -0.93 24.51
CA ILE A 252 4.82 -0.41 24.79
C ILE A 252 5.84 -0.98 23.79
N ILE A 253 5.72 -2.26 23.43
CA ILE A 253 6.52 -2.86 22.36
C ILE A 253 6.23 -2.17 21.01
N GLN A 254 4.97 -1.94 20.66
CA GLN A 254 4.57 -1.20 19.46
C GLN A 254 5.17 0.20 19.44
N MET A 255 5.06 0.95 20.54
CA MET A 255 5.62 2.30 20.68
C MET A 255 7.14 2.30 20.44
N ASN A 256 7.88 1.43 21.11
CA ASN A 256 9.33 1.32 20.93
C ASN A 256 9.69 0.96 19.47
N PHE A 257 8.94 0.03 18.88
CA PHE A 257 9.15 -0.40 17.51
C PHE A 257 8.88 0.73 16.50
N PHE A 258 7.76 1.46 16.60
CA PHE A 258 7.42 2.52 15.65
C PHE A 258 8.27 3.79 15.83
N ILE A 259 8.66 4.14 17.07
CA ILE A 259 9.68 5.18 17.28
C ILE A 259 11.00 4.78 16.61
N LYS A 260 11.38 3.50 16.65
CA LYS A 260 12.54 3.00 15.90
C LYS A 260 12.32 3.09 14.38
N MET A 261 11.14 2.77 13.87
CA MET A 261 10.81 2.93 12.44
C MET A 261 10.93 4.39 12.00
N LEU A 262 10.45 5.36 12.77
CA LEU A 262 10.63 6.79 12.48
C LEU A 262 12.11 7.19 12.40
N LYS A 263 12.94 6.66 13.30
CA LYS A 263 14.40 6.88 13.28
C LYS A 263 15.08 6.28 12.05
N ILE A 264 14.63 5.11 11.58
CA ILE A 264 15.12 4.48 10.34
C ILE A 264 14.68 5.30 9.12
N LEU A 265 13.42 5.73 9.10
CA LEU A 265 12.84 6.55 8.04
C LEU A 265 13.49 7.94 7.93
N LYS A 266 14.01 8.49 9.05
CA LYS A 266 14.65 9.82 9.11
C LYS A 266 13.77 10.90 8.47
N VAL A 267 12.53 11.00 8.97
CA VAL A 267 11.45 11.80 8.39
C VAL A 267 11.89 13.20 7.94
N ASP A 268 12.60 13.96 8.78
CA ASP A 268 12.99 15.33 8.41
C ASP A 268 13.94 15.42 7.21
N LYS A 269 14.76 14.38 6.99
CA LYS A 269 15.84 14.36 5.99
C LYS A 269 15.45 13.65 4.70
N GLU A 270 14.77 12.51 4.80
CA GLU A 270 14.55 11.61 3.64
C GLU A 270 13.12 11.68 3.08
N VAL A 271 12.15 12.21 3.85
CA VAL A 271 10.76 12.36 3.39
C VAL A 271 10.58 13.71 2.72
N GLU A 272 9.91 13.75 1.56
CA GLU A 272 9.61 15.01 0.85
C GLU A 272 8.23 15.60 1.25
N SER A 273 7.29 14.76 1.66
CA SER A 273 5.92 15.17 2.02
C SER A 273 5.89 16.08 3.25
N ILE A 274 5.56 17.36 3.04
CA ILE A 274 5.39 18.35 4.13
C ILE A 274 4.27 17.92 5.07
N THR A 275 3.17 17.39 4.52
CA THR A 275 2.03 16.90 5.30
C THR A 275 2.44 15.73 6.19
N PHE A 276 3.22 14.77 5.68
CA PHE A 276 3.71 13.65 6.48
C PHE A 276 4.67 14.11 7.59
N LYS A 277 5.55 15.08 7.31
CA LYS A 277 6.41 15.71 8.33
C LYS A 277 5.61 16.40 9.43
N LYS A 278 4.57 17.15 9.04
CA LYS A 278 3.63 17.79 9.98
C LYS A 278 2.98 16.75 10.88
N TYR A 279 2.37 15.71 10.32
CA TYR A 279 1.76 14.64 11.10
C TYR A 279 2.77 13.96 12.02
N THR A 280 3.99 13.72 11.54
CA THR A 280 5.05 13.12 12.37
C THR A 280 5.36 13.98 13.59
N LYS A 281 5.40 15.30 13.44
CA LYS A 281 5.58 16.20 14.59
C LYS A 281 4.40 16.14 15.55
N GLU A 282 3.19 16.21 15.02
CA GLU A 282 1.95 16.18 15.82
C GLU A 282 1.81 14.89 16.63
N ILE A 283 2.17 13.73 16.06
CA ILE A 283 2.13 12.48 16.82
C ILE A 283 3.20 12.42 17.91
N LEU A 284 4.41 12.97 17.69
CA LEU A 284 5.46 12.99 18.71
C LEU A 284 5.07 13.90 19.88
N ASP A 285 4.43 15.03 19.58
CA ASP A 285 3.85 15.93 20.57
C ASP A 285 2.68 15.25 21.32
N GLY A 286 1.75 14.62 20.61
CA GLY A 286 0.61 13.89 21.17
C GLY A 286 1.03 12.74 22.10
N TYR A 287 2.06 11.99 21.70
CA TYR A 287 2.67 10.95 22.53
C TYR A 287 3.61 11.48 23.62
N LYS A 288 3.90 12.79 23.66
CA LYS A 288 4.84 13.40 24.62
C LYS A 288 6.22 12.73 24.59
N ILE A 289 6.73 12.50 23.39
CA ILE A 289 8.04 11.87 23.17
C ILE A 289 9.13 12.94 23.19
N GLU A 290 9.73 13.15 24.36
CA GLU A 290 10.88 14.05 24.52
C GLU A 290 12.21 13.28 24.48
N SER A 291 12.21 12.01 24.89
CA SER A 291 13.36 11.11 24.85
C SER A 291 12.91 9.64 24.81
N ASP A 292 13.86 8.71 24.60
CA ASP A 292 13.57 7.27 24.63
C ASP A 292 13.03 6.79 25.99
N LYS A 293 13.32 7.51 27.09
CA LYS A 293 12.78 7.19 28.42
C LYS A 293 11.30 7.53 28.57
N SER A 294 10.81 8.51 27.79
CA SER A 294 9.42 8.96 27.81
C SER A 294 8.44 7.84 27.48
N ILE A 295 8.88 6.79 26.78
CA ILE A 295 8.01 5.67 26.44
C ILE A 295 7.56 4.91 27.70
N ASN A 296 8.49 4.62 28.61
CA ASN A 296 8.15 3.91 29.85
C ASN A 296 7.43 4.82 30.85
N GLU A 297 7.78 6.11 30.89
CA GLU A 297 7.17 7.10 31.80
C GLU A 297 5.69 7.35 31.47
N ASN A 298 5.32 7.33 30.19
CA ASN A 298 3.96 7.58 29.71
C ASN A 298 3.19 6.29 29.35
N ALA A 299 3.63 5.12 29.81
CA ALA A 299 3.05 3.84 29.40
C ALA A 299 1.51 3.77 29.51
N LEU A 300 0.96 4.23 30.65
CA LEU A 300 -0.48 4.26 30.88
C LEU A 300 -1.25 5.16 29.92
N LEU A 301 -0.63 6.24 29.44
CA LEU A 301 -1.23 7.12 28.44
C LEU A 301 -1.42 6.35 27.12
N TYR A 302 -0.39 5.62 26.68
CA TYR A 302 -0.44 4.91 25.42
C TYR A 302 -1.44 3.76 25.46
N ILE A 303 -1.39 2.93 26.50
CA ILE A 303 -2.32 1.81 26.67
C ILE A 303 -3.76 2.30 26.52
N LYS A 304 -4.12 3.33 27.31
CA LYS A 304 -5.46 3.91 27.26
C LYS A 304 -5.81 4.47 25.88
N ALA A 305 -4.87 5.18 25.24
CA ALA A 305 -5.12 5.80 23.94
C ALA A 305 -5.33 4.77 22.83
N PHE A 306 -4.53 3.70 22.81
CA PHE A 306 -4.69 2.61 21.86
C PHE A 306 -6.01 1.86 22.10
N ASP A 307 -6.34 1.52 23.35
CA ASP A 307 -7.61 0.83 23.66
C ASP A 307 -8.83 1.64 23.22
N GLU A 308 -8.89 2.93 23.56
CA GLU A 308 -9.99 3.81 23.13
C GLU A 308 -10.07 3.92 21.60
N TYR A 309 -8.92 4.02 20.93
CA TYR A 309 -8.90 4.17 19.47
C TYR A 309 -9.26 2.88 18.74
N GLU A 310 -8.82 1.71 19.24
CA GLU A 310 -9.20 0.41 18.70
C GLU A 310 -10.72 0.20 18.80
N GLU A 311 -11.35 0.64 19.89
CA GLU A 311 -12.81 0.61 20.01
C GLU A 311 -13.50 1.49 18.96
N ILE A 312 -12.99 2.70 18.70
CA ILE A 312 -13.51 3.59 17.64
C ILE A 312 -13.37 2.92 16.26
N ILE A 313 -12.19 2.36 15.96
CA ILE A 313 -11.96 1.70 14.68
C ILE A 313 -12.87 0.49 14.52
N GLU A 314 -12.95 -0.40 15.51
CA GLU A 314 -13.74 -1.63 15.39
C GLU A 314 -15.22 -1.33 15.17
N ASN A 315 -15.78 -0.35 15.91
CA ASN A 315 -17.20 -0.03 15.88
C ASN A 315 -17.61 0.82 14.68
N GLU A 316 -16.79 1.78 14.24
CA GLU A 316 -17.19 2.75 13.23
C GLU A 316 -16.46 2.61 11.89
N TYR A 317 -15.19 2.22 11.90
CA TYR A 317 -14.28 2.40 10.77
C TYR A 317 -13.55 1.13 10.32
N ASN A 318 -13.90 -0.06 10.82
CA ASN A 318 -13.17 -1.30 10.50
C ASN A 318 -13.14 -1.58 8.99
N TYR A 319 -14.20 -1.19 8.27
CA TYR A 319 -14.31 -1.38 6.83
C TYR A 319 -13.24 -0.60 6.05
N ILE A 320 -12.74 0.52 6.58
CA ILE A 320 -11.64 1.30 5.98
C ILE A 320 -10.38 0.44 5.93
N PHE A 321 -10.04 -0.22 7.05
CA PHE A 321 -8.86 -1.07 7.14
C PHE A 321 -9.03 -2.39 6.39
N GLU A 322 -10.23 -2.99 6.41
CA GLU A 322 -10.57 -4.14 5.55
C GLU A 322 -10.33 -3.80 4.07
N ASN A 323 -10.85 -2.66 3.59
CA ASN A 323 -10.66 -2.22 2.22
C ASN A 323 -9.21 -1.93 1.88
N TYR A 324 -8.46 -1.29 2.80
CA TYR A 324 -7.02 -1.06 2.64
C TYR A 324 -6.27 -2.40 2.45
N LEU A 325 -6.54 -3.38 3.31
CA LEU A 325 -5.92 -4.70 3.29
C LEU A 325 -6.24 -5.49 2.01
N VAL A 326 -7.52 -5.59 1.65
CA VAL A 326 -7.95 -6.29 0.43
C VAL A 326 -7.36 -5.62 -0.81
N ASN A 327 -7.36 -4.29 -0.84
CA ASN A 327 -6.74 -3.54 -1.92
C ASN A 327 -5.24 -3.82 -1.99
N PHE A 328 -4.53 -3.78 -0.85
CA PHE A 328 -3.10 -4.05 -0.79
C PHE A 328 -2.78 -5.46 -1.29
N ILE A 329 -3.52 -6.48 -0.83
CA ILE A 329 -3.33 -7.89 -1.19
C ILE A 329 -3.48 -8.07 -2.71
N TYR A 330 -4.54 -7.49 -3.28
CA TYR A 330 -4.83 -7.59 -4.71
C TYR A 330 -3.83 -6.79 -5.57
N ASN A 331 -3.51 -5.57 -5.15
CA ASN A 331 -2.66 -4.63 -5.87
C ASN A 331 -1.19 -5.07 -5.92
N ASN A 332 -0.67 -5.58 -4.80
CA ASN A 332 0.78 -5.80 -4.63
C ASN A 332 1.26 -7.23 -4.88
N MET A 333 0.41 -8.16 -5.33
CA MET A 333 0.79 -9.57 -5.54
C MET A 333 1.11 -10.33 -4.22
N PHE A 334 0.41 -9.99 -3.14
CA PHE A 334 0.57 -10.66 -1.85
C PHE A 334 0.20 -12.15 -1.94
N PRO A 335 0.90 -13.07 -1.22
CA PRO A 335 2.02 -12.85 -0.30
C PRO A 335 3.41 -12.98 -0.94
N PHE A 336 3.54 -12.75 -2.26
CA PHE A 336 4.80 -12.92 -3.00
C PHE A 336 5.45 -11.59 -3.39
N ASN A 337 5.16 -10.54 -2.62
CA ASN A 337 5.51 -9.16 -2.96
C ASN A 337 6.79 -8.67 -2.28
N GLU A 338 7.26 -9.36 -1.25
CA GLU A 338 8.55 -9.12 -0.61
C GLU A 338 9.61 -10.15 -1.07
N VAL A 339 10.88 -9.80 -0.90
CA VAL A 339 12.02 -10.44 -1.62
C VAL A 339 12.36 -11.85 -1.12
N LEU A 340 11.98 -12.22 0.10
CA LEU A 340 12.56 -13.37 0.78
C LEU A 340 11.55 -14.49 1.07
N THR A 341 10.50 -14.22 1.85
CA THR A 341 9.50 -15.24 2.18
C THR A 341 8.07 -14.69 2.22
N PRO A 342 7.06 -15.56 2.08
CA PRO A 342 5.67 -15.18 2.25
C PRO A 342 5.36 -14.65 3.66
N PHE A 343 6.00 -15.17 4.70
CA PHE A 343 5.88 -14.59 6.04
C PHE A 343 6.49 -13.18 6.13
N ASP A 344 7.58 -12.89 5.42
CA ASP A 344 8.11 -11.52 5.33
C ASP A 344 7.08 -10.56 4.70
N SER A 345 6.33 -11.02 3.68
CA SER A 345 5.22 -10.24 3.11
C SER A 345 4.11 -9.98 4.13
N TYR A 346 3.73 -10.98 4.92
CA TYR A 346 2.75 -10.84 6.00
C TYR A 346 3.21 -9.84 7.07
N ILE A 347 4.41 -9.99 7.62
CA ILE A 347 4.86 -9.13 8.72
C ILE A 347 5.02 -7.68 8.27
N MET A 348 5.41 -7.46 7.01
CA MET A 348 5.49 -6.12 6.42
C MET A 348 4.11 -5.52 6.14
N LEU A 349 3.09 -6.33 5.79
CA LEU A 349 1.71 -5.86 5.70
C LEU A 349 1.18 -5.45 7.07
N LEU A 350 1.39 -6.30 8.07
CA LEU A 350 0.99 -6.03 9.46
C LEU A 350 1.68 -4.78 10.01
N MET A 351 2.98 -4.63 9.77
CA MET A 351 3.75 -3.44 10.11
C MET A 351 3.11 -2.17 9.51
N ARG A 352 2.70 -2.18 8.24
CA ARG A 352 2.07 -1.01 7.60
C ARG A 352 0.76 -0.63 8.30
N VAL A 353 -0.11 -1.60 8.57
CA VAL A 353 -1.41 -1.39 9.22
C VAL A 353 -1.22 -0.87 10.64
N ALA A 354 -0.36 -1.50 11.42
CA ALA A 354 -0.06 -1.08 12.78
C ALA A 354 0.64 0.29 12.82
N PHE A 355 1.46 0.62 11.81
CA PHE A 355 2.07 1.95 11.72
C PHE A 355 1.04 3.03 11.39
N ILE A 356 0.05 2.72 10.55
CA ILE A 356 -1.09 3.61 10.29
C ILE A 356 -1.84 3.87 11.61
N LYS A 357 -2.19 2.82 12.35
CA LYS A 357 -2.86 2.92 13.65
C LYS A 357 -2.03 3.75 14.65
N PHE A 358 -0.72 3.51 14.74
CA PHE A 358 0.20 4.30 15.58
C PHE A 358 0.16 5.80 15.23
N TYR A 359 0.12 6.18 13.95
CA TYR A 359 -0.02 7.59 13.63
C TYR A 359 -1.39 8.15 14.01
N LEU A 360 -2.46 7.42 13.71
CA LEU A 360 -3.82 7.86 13.98
C LEU A 360 -4.09 8.06 15.49
N VAL A 361 -3.60 7.15 16.34
CA VAL A 361 -3.67 7.30 17.81
C VAL A 361 -2.91 8.53 18.28
N GLY A 362 -1.72 8.80 17.73
CA GLY A 362 -0.94 9.99 18.08
C GLY A 362 -1.65 11.30 17.68
N LEU A 363 -2.32 11.31 16.52
CA LEU A 363 -3.11 12.46 16.06
C LEU A 363 -4.35 12.66 16.94
N TYR A 364 -5.03 11.59 17.32
CA TYR A 364 -6.14 11.62 18.28
C TYR A 364 -5.71 12.23 19.62
N LEU A 365 -4.56 11.82 20.16
CA LEU A 365 -4.01 12.38 21.40
C LEU A 365 -3.69 13.87 21.30
N ASN A 366 -3.40 14.37 20.09
CA ASN A 366 -3.16 15.79 19.84
C ASN A 366 -4.45 16.58 19.55
N GLY A 367 -5.63 15.96 19.72
CA GLY A 367 -6.94 16.60 19.58
C GLY A 367 -7.45 16.72 18.14
N GLU A 368 -6.89 15.96 17.19
CA GLU A 368 -7.46 15.89 15.83
C GLU A 368 -8.76 15.06 15.82
N ASP A 369 -9.70 15.46 14.95
CA ASP A 369 -10.97 14.77 14.79
C ASP A 369 -10.79 13.38 14.16
N ASN A 370 -11.36 12.36 14.78
CA ASN A 370 -11.38 10.97 14.29
C ASN A 370 -12.55 10.70 13.34
N ASN A 371 -12.66 11.46 12.26
CA ASN A 371 -13.65 11.19 11.22
C ASN A 371 -13.05 10.41 10.04
N LYS A 372 -13.94 9.77 9.26
CA LYS A 372 -13.55 8.97 8.08
C LYS A 372 -12.71 9.76 7.07
N GLU A 373 -12.96 11.05 6.86
CA GLU A 373 -12.20 11.88 5.91
C GLU A 373 -10.75 12.06 6.36
N LYS A 374 -10.52 12.27 7.66
CA LYS A 374 -9.19 12.40 8.25
C LYS A 374 -8.43 11.08 8.23
N ILE A 375 -9.08 9.96 8.56
CA ILE A 375 -8.49 8.62 8.49
C ILE A 375 -8.06 8.30 7.06
N VAL A 376 -8.96 8.48 6.08
CA VAL A 376 -8.66 8.22 4.66
C VAL A 376 -7.58 9.14 4.14
N GLY A 377 -7.63 10.44 4.48
CA GLY A 377 -6.59 11.40 4.11
C GLY A 377 -5.22 11.01 4.66
N PHE A 378 -5.15 10.58 5.93
CA PHE A 378 -3.90 10.11 6.51
C PHE A 378 -3.39 8.82 5.84
N ILE A 379 -4.25 7.82 5.63
CA ILE A 379 -3.86 6.58 4.95
C ILE A 379 -3.31 6.89 3.56
N GLN A 380 -3.92 7.80 2.80
CA GLN A 380 -3.39 8.22 1.50
C GLN A 380 -1.99 8.84 1.61
N VAL A 381 -1.80 9.79 2.52
CA VAL A 381 -0.49 10.45 2.74
C VAL A 381 0.56 9.43 3.18
N PHE A 382 0.17 8.49 4.04
CA PHE A 382 1.01 7.38 4.48
C PHE A 382 1.40 6.49 3.31
N SER A 383 0.45 5.99 2.52
CA SER A 383 0.72 5.13 1.36
C SER A 383 1.65 5.81 0.36
N LYS A 384 1.37 7.08 0.02
CA LYS A 384 2.23 7.88 -0.87
C LYS A 384 3.67 8.00 -0.36
N THR A 385 3.84 8.13 0.96
CA THR A 385 5.15 8.39 1.58
C THR A 385 5.92 7.10 1.86
N ILE A 386 5.26 6.07 2.37
CA ILE A 386 5.91 4.87 2.94
C ILE A 386 5.94 3.72 1.94
N GLU A 387 4.84 3.44 1.26
CA GLU A 387 4.72 2.25 0.39
C GLU A 387 5.60 2.35 -0.86
N HIS A 388 5.96 3.57 -1.28
CA HIS A 388 6.89 3.81 -2.38
C HIS A 388 8.33 4.08 -1.91
N HIS A 389 8.61 4.09 -0.60
CA HIS A 389 9.94 4.36 -0.05
C HIS A 389 10.77 3.08 0.08
N LYS A 390 11.26 2.57 -1.06
CA LYS A 390 11.99 1.29 -1.15
C LYS A 390 13.12 1.11 -0.14
N VAL A 391 13.93 2.15 0.09
CA VAL A 391 15.07 2.10 1.03
C VAL A 391 14.58 1.83 2.46
N PHE A 392 13.59 2.59 2.92
CA PHE A 392 12.96 2.40 4.23
C PHE A 392 12.37 0.99 4.38
N LEU A 393 11.61 0.50 3.39
CA LEU A 393 10.99 -0.82 3.47
C LEU A 393 12.03 -1.95 3.59
N ILE A 394 13.14 -1.86 2.84
CA ILE A 394 14.27 -2.80 2.94
C ILE A 394 14.93 -2.71 4.32
N ASP A 395 15.21 -1.49 4.80
CA ASP A 395 15.85 -1.28 6.10
C ASP A 395 14.97 -1.71 7.28
N ALA A 396 13.65 -1.51 7.16
CA ALA A 396 12.65 -1.95 8.13
C ALA A 396 12.59 -3.47 8.20
N LEU A 397 12.48 -4.17 7.06
CA LEU A 397 12.51 -5.63 7.03
C LEU A 397 13.83 -6.17 7.59
N ALA A 398 14.97 -5.58 7.21
CA ALA A 398 16.27 -5.94 7.74
C ALA A 398 16.38 -5.71 9.26
N TYR A 399 15.70 -4.69 9.80
CA TYR A 399 15.60 -4.48 11.24
C TYR A 399 14.74 -5.56 11.91
N ILE A 400 13.55 -5.85 11.38
CA ILE A 400 12.66 -6.90 11.88
C ILE A 400 13.43 -8.23 11.99
N LYS A 401 14.10 -8.66 10.91
CA LYS A 401 14.81 -9.94 10.88
C LYS A 401 16.00 -10.00 11.83
N ARG A 402 16.78 -8.91 11.95
CA ARG A 402 17.94 -8.86 12.87
C ARG A 402 17.56 -8.95 14.35
N ASN A 403 16.33 -8.56 14.69
CA ASN A 403 15.82 -8.65 16.06
C ASN A 403 14.86 -9.82 16.25
N GLU A 404 14.83 -10.76 15.29
CA GLU A 404 13.99 -11.96 15.32
C GLU A 404 12.48 -11.67 15.42
N PHE A 405 12.04 -10.48 14.99
CA PHE A 405 10.65 -10.04 15.01
C PHE A 405 9.79 -10.62 13.87
N ASN A 406 10.38 -11.42 12.97
CA ASN A 406 9.66 -12.11 11.90
C ASN A 406 9.03 -13.43 12.40
N ASN A 407 8.16 -13.36 13.41
CA ASN A 407 7.46 -14.52 13.98
C ASN A 407 6.03 -14.17 14.45
N MET A 408 5.22 -15.19 14.77
CA MET A 408 3.83 -15.01 15.19
C MET A 408 3.65 -14.36 16.57
N GLU A 409 4.63 -14.47 17.47
CA GLU A 409 4.59 -13.82 18.79
C GLU A 409 4.74 -12.30 18.65
N PHE A 410 5.69 -11.84 17.84
CA PHE A 410 5.80 -10.42 17.52
C PHE A 410 4.61 -9.92 16.71
N ALA A 411 4.06 -10.74 15.81
CA ALA A 411 2.83 -10.40 15.10
C ALA A 411 1.66 -10.13 16.06
N LYS A 412 1.48 -10.97 17.11
CA LYS A 412 0.50 -10.70 18.17
C LYS A 412 0.74 -9.38 18.88
N ASN A 413 2.00 -8.98 19.10
CA ASN A 413 2.30 -7.69 19.72
C ASN A 413 1.87 -6.49 18.86
N LEU A 414 1.73 -6.65 17.53
CA LEU A 414 1.26 -5.61 16.62
C LEU A 414 -0.27 -5.62 16.38
N LEU A 415 -0.99 -6.59 16.96
CA LEU A 415 -2.44 -6.80 16.81
C LEU A 415 -3.17 -6.41 18.09
#